data_AF-A0A4R8FZM3-F1
#
_entry.id   AF-A0A4R8FZM3-F1
#
_cell.length_a   1.000
_cell.length_b   1.000
_cell.length_c   1.000
_cell.angle_alpha   90.00
_cell.angle_beta   90.00
_cell.angle_gamma   90.00
#
_symmetry.space_group_name_H-M   'P 1'
#
loop_
_entity.id
_entity.type
_entity.pdbx_description
1 polymer ?
#
loop_
_entity_poly.entity_id
_entity_poly.type
_entity_poly.pdbx_seq_one_letter_code
_entity_poly.pdbx_strand_id
1 'polypeptide(L)' 'MTDTCKSCEALLTSEERFFYLDRCEACETRWHERIQAWLRGAHDPALDAGRFLDMPEVH' A
#
# COMPACT_ATOMS: atom_id res chain seq x y z
N MET A 1 -20.91 9.61 -0.10
CA MET A 1 -20.13 8.37 0.09
C MET A 1 -18.80 8.79 0.69
N THR A 2 -18.45 8.25 1.86
CA THR A 2 -17.12 8.40 2.44
C THR A 2 -16.23 7.34 1.81
N ASP A 3 -15.27 7.76 0.99
CA ASP A 3 -14.26 6.82 0.47
C ASP A 3 -13.28 6.47 1.59
N THR A 4 -13.06 5.18 1.75
CA THR A 4 -12.14 4.59 2.71
C THR A 4 -10.99 3.90 1.99
N CYS A 5 -9.82 3.85 2.61
CA CYS A 5 -8.69 3.07 2.13
C CYS A 5 -9.10 1.59 2.02
N LYS A 6 -8.84 0.95 0.87
CA LYS A 6 -9.16 -0.47 0.68
C LYS A 6 -8.34 -1.42 1.54
N SER A 7 -7.20 -0.96 2.07
CA SER A 7 -6.28 -1.79 2.85
C SER A 7 -6.51 -1.71 4.35
N CYS A 8 -6.92 -0.55 4.87
CA CYS A 8 -7.05 -0.32 6.31
C CYS A 8 -8.37 0.32 6.73
N GLU A 9 -9.28 0.57 5.79
CA GLU A 9 -10.59 1.18 6.01
C GLU A 9 -10.55 2.62 6.58
N ALA A 10 -9.36 3.24 6.69
CA ALA A 10 -9.22 4.62 7.11
C ALA A 10 -9.92 5.58 6.15
N LEU A 11 -10.55 6.62 6.68
CA LEU A 11 -11.18 7.67 5.86
C LEU A 11 -10.11 8.38 5.03
N LEU A 12 -10.35 8.47 3.71
CA LEU A 12 -9.45 9.17 2.82
C LEU A 12 -9.69 10.68 2.87
N THR A 13 -8.61 11.43 3.01
CA THR A 13 -8.59 12.86 2.75
C THR A 13 -8.84 13.15 1.27
N SER A 14 -9.16 14.40 0.94
CA SER A 14 -9.28 14.81 -0.47
C SER A 14 -8.00 14.65 -1.26
N GLU A 15 -6.85 14.84 -0.61
CA GLU A 15 -5.54 14.72 -1.23
C GLU A 15 -5.19 13.27 -1.53
N GLU A 16 -5.39 12.37 -0.55
CA GLU A 16 -5.19 10.93 -0.75
C GLU A 16 -6.12 10.36 -1.84
N ARG A 17 -7.38 10.81 -1.91
CA ARG A 17 -8.27 10.46 -3.03
C ARG A 17 -7.74 10.94 -4.37
N PHE A 18 -7.11 12.11 -4.42
CA PHE A 18 -6.60 12.66 -5.66
C PHE A 18 -5.34 11.93 -6.14
N PHE A 19 -4.40 11.67 -5.24
CA PHE A 19 -3.10 11.08 -5.60
C PHE A 19 -3.09 9.55 -5.60
N TYR A 20 -3.78 8.92 -4.66
CA TYR A 20 -3.71 7.48 -4.41
C TYR A 20 -5.01 6.74 -4.73
N LEU A 21 -6.08 7.49 -5.06
CA LEU A 21 -7.41 7.02 -5.45
C LEU A 21 -8.16 6.23 -4.38
N ASP A 22 -7.59 5.11 -3.92
CA ASP A 22 -8.23 4.16 -3.01
C ASP A 22 -7.38 3.80 -1.79
N ARG A 23 -6.31 4.56 -1.52
CA ARG A 23 -5.37 4.32 -0.42
C ARG A 23 -5.04 5.56 0.37
N CYS A 24 -4.80 5.35 1.67
CA CYS A 24 -4.26 6.39 2.54
C CYS A 24 -2.74 6.43 2.41
N GLU A 25 -2.15 7.56 2.78
CA GLU A 25 -0.71 7.81 2.71
C GLU A 25 0.07 6.76 3.51
N ALA A 26 -0.42 6.35 4.69
CA ALA A 26 0.25 5.36 5.53
C ALA A 26 0.38 3.99 4.86
N CYS A 27 -0.65 3.52 4.16
CA CYS A 27 -0.61 2.25 3.42
C CYS A 27 0.32 2.35 2.22
N GLU A 28 0.36 3.49 1.53
CA GLU A 28 1.31 3.75 0.44
C GLU A 28 2.76 3.79 0.92
N THR A 29 3.04 4.47 2.04
CA THR A 29 4.38 4.51 2.63
C THR A 29 4.86 3.09 2.99
N ARG A 30 4.03 2.29 3.65
CA ARG A 30 4.38 0.90 4.00
C ARG A 30 4.64 0.05 2.76
N TRP A 31 3.87 0.25 1.70
CA TRP A 31 4.11 -0.46 0.44
C TRP A 31 5.46 -0.10 -0.16
N HIS A 32 5.79 1.19 -0.21
CA HIS A 32 7.10 1.65 -0.66
C HIS A 32 8.24 1.10 0.19
N GLU A 33 8.10 1.09 1.52
CA GLU A 33 9.11 0.53 2.44
C GLU A 33 9.32 -0.98 2.19
N ARG A 34 8.23 -1.74 1.98
CA ARG A 34 8.27 -3.17 1.66
C ARG A 34 9.03 -3.43 0.36
N ILE A 35 8.73 -2.67 -0.69
CA ILE A 35 9.47 -2.75 -1.97
C ILE A 35 10.94 -2.38 -1.78
N GLN A 36 11.25 -1.31 -1.04
CA GLN A 36 12.64 -0.90 -0.80
C GLN A 36 13.42 -1.95 -0.01
N ALA A 37 12.80 -2.60 0.97
CA ALA A 37 13.42 -3.71 1.69
C ALA A 37 13.70 -4.89 0.75
N TRP A 38 12.73 -5.26 -0.09
CA TRP A 38 12.89 -6.32 -1.08
C TRP A 38 14.01 -6.02 -2.09
N LEU A 39 14.06 -4.79 -2.63
CA LEU A 39 15.14 -4.34 -3.51
C LEU A 39 16.53 -4.39 -2.85
N ARG A 40 16.60 -4.32 -1.51
CA ARG A 40 17.84 -4.45 -0.73
C ARG A 40 18.16 -5.90 -0.34
N GLY A 41 17.38 -6.87 -0.81
CA GLY A 41 17.61 -8.30 -0.59
C GLY A 41 16.79 -8.92 0.54
N ALA A 42 15.79 -8.23 1.09
CA ALA A 42 14.84 -8.86 1.99
C ALA A 42 13.96 -9.87 1.21
N HIS A 43 13.69 -11.02 1.82
CA HIS A 43 12.78 -12.01 1.25
C HIS A 43 11.34 -11.55 1.41
N ASP A 44 10.57 -11.58 0.32
CA ASP A 44 9.16 -11.26 0.33
C ASP A 44 8.41 -12.19 -0.64
N PRO A 45 7.66 -13.19 -0.15
CA PRO A 45 7.07 -14.21 -1.00
C PRO A 45 6.11 -13.71 -2.08
N ALA A 46 5.51 -12.52 -1.91
CA ALA A 46 4.63 -11.95 -2.92
C ALA A 46 5.45 -11.24 -4.00
N LEU A 47 6.41 -10.40 -3.60
CA LEU A 47 7.28 -9.68 -4.53
C LEU A 47 8.22 -10.63 -5.29
N ASP A 48 8.73 -11.67 -4.63
CA ASP A 48 9.52 -12.74 -5.24
C ASP A 48 8.72 -13.52 -6.28
N ALA A 49 7.40 -13.65 -6.08
CA ALA A 49 6.49 -14.24 -7.03
C ALA A 49 5.97 -13.25 -8.10
N GLY A 50 6.50 -12.02 -8.13
CA GLY A 50 6.10 -10.98 -9.08
C GLY A 50 4.72 -10.35 -8.81
N ARG A 51 4.15 -10.55 -7.62
CA ARG A 51 2.84 -10.02 -7.23
C ARG A 51 2.97 -8.61 -6.66
N PHE A 52 3.36 -7.67 -7.52
CA PHE A 52 3.52 -6.24 -7.19
C PHE A 52 2.20 -5.49 -6.98
N LEU A 53 1.05 -6.17 -7.18
CA LEU A 53 -0.27 -5.61 -6.90
C LEU A 53 -0.90 -6.22 -5.64
N ASP A 54 -0.31 -7.30 -5.10
CA ASP A 54 -0.70 -7.90 -3.83
C ASP A 54 -0.06 -7.12 -2.68
N MET A 55 -0.53 -5.88 -2.53
CA MET A 55 -0.20 -5.05 -1.39
C MET A 55 -0.56 -5.77 -0.08
N PRO A 56 0.23 -5.60 0.98
CA PRO A 56 -0.05 -6.27 2.24
C PRO A 56 -1.39 -5.76 2.78
N GLU A 57 -2.31 -6.69 3.05
CA GLU A 57 -3.51 -6.45 3.85
C GLU A 57 -3.07 -6.21 5.30
N VAL A 58 -2.47 -5.07 5.59
CA VAL A 58 -2.08 -4.80 6.97
C VAL A 58 -2.27 -3.34 7.34
N HIS A 59 -3.29 -3.16 8.19
CA HIS A 59 -3.18 -2.30 9.35
C HIS A 59 -3.27 -3.13 10.63
#